data_AF-A0A540NPZ0-F1
#
_entry.id   AF-A0A540NPZ0-F1
#
_cell.length_a   1.000
_cell.length_b   1.000
_cell.length_c   1.000
_cell.angle_alpha   90.00
_cell.angle_beta   90.00
_cell.angle_gamma   90.00
#
_symmetry.space_group_name_H-M   'P 1'
#
loop_
_entity.id
_entity.type
_entity.pdbx_description
1 polymer ?
#
loop_
_entity_poly.entity_id
_entity_poly.type
_entity_poly.pdbx_seq_one_letter_code
_entity_poly.pdbx_strand_id
1 'polypeptide(L)'
;MFEDVYVRPGDANSEHLHALMVEKRTAVIQEATSQLPPETPIEDVPVPEDAGFQIMTDVLDQNLGRRHGKVVRGMGKARVRETGASSSRSNTVEVDSLKEQVTTLQGQLQVQGEQMREQIRAQGEQLQAYAGQVRDLVRAIQMTGLQISLPVVPDLATPSTSEPLHPTDT
;
A
#
# COMPACT_ATOMS: atom_id res chain seq x y z
N MET A 1 14.75 -32.42 -12.51
CA MET A 1 14.52 -31.63 -11.28
C MET A 1 15.14 -30.26 -11.45
N PHE A 2 14.41 -29.35 -12.10
CA PHE A 2 14.73 -27.92 -12.14
C PHE A 2 13.51 -27.07 -11.74
N GLU A 3 12.33 -27.71 -11.62
CA GLU A 3 11.07 -27.07 -11.23
C GLU A 3 11.07 -26.49 -9.81
N ASP A 4 12.01 -26.88 -8.94
CA ASP A 4 12.00 -26.48 -7.52
C ASP A 4 12.77 -25.19 -7.22
N VAL A 5 13.46 -24.59 -8.20
CA VAL A 5 14.20 -23.33 -7.99
C VAL A 5 13.29 -22.13 -8.27
N TYR A 6 12.52 -21.74 -7.26
CA TYR A 6 11.68 -20.54 -7.33
C TYR A 6 12.53 -19.27 -7.14
N VAL A 7 12.85 -18.58 -8.24
CA VAL A 7 13.36 -17.21 -8.20
C VAL A 7 12.16 -16.28 -8.07
N ARG A 8 11.99 -15.62 -6.92
CA ARG A 8 10.95 -14.60 -6.74
C ARG A 8 11.16 -13.49 -7.77
N PRO A 9 10.25 -13.30 -8.75
CA PRO A 9 10.35 -12.18 -9.67
C PRO A 9 9.93 -10.92 -8.93
N GLY A 10 10.82 -9.94 -8.86
CA GLY A 10 10.57 -8.69 -8.12
C GLY A 10 11.25 -7.46 -8.71
N ASP A 11 12.27 -7.65 -9.54
CA ASP A 11 12.99 -6.58 -10.23
C ASP A 11 13.54 -7.06 -11.59
N ALA A 12 13.96 -6.11 -12.43
CA ALA A 12 14.50 -6.37 -13.77
C ALA A 12 15.76 -7.27 -13.76
N ASN A 13 16.49 -7.31 -12.65
CA ASN A 13 17.68 -8.15 -12.51
C ASN A 13 17.30 -9.62 -12.30
N SER A 14 16.25 -9.89 -11.53
CA SER A 14 15.74 -11.25 -11.29
C SER A 14 15.27 -11.94 -12.58
N GLU A 15 14.61 -11.19 -13.47
CA GLU A 15 14.16 -11.68 -14.78
C GLU A 15 15.34 -11.97 -15.72
N HIS A 16 16.34 -11.07 -15.74
CA HIS A 16 17.54 -11.24 -16.55
C HIS A 16 18.36 -12.48 -16.14
N LEU A 17 18.53 -12.71 -14.84
CA LEU A 17 19.23 -13.89 -14.31
C LEU A 17 18.49 -15.19 -14.64
N HIS A 18 17.16 -15.20 -14.55
CA HIS A 18 16.35 -16.35 -14.93
C HIS A 18 16.50 -16.68 -16.42
N ALA A 19 16.42 -15.67 -17.31
CA ALA A 19 16.63 -15.87 -18.74
C ALA A 19 18.00 -16.49 -19.05
N LEU A 20 19.05 -16.02 -18.39
CA LEU A 20 20.40 -16.55 -18.59
C LEU A 20 20.58 -17.98 -18.06
N MET A 21 19.93 -18.34 -16.95
CA MET A 21 19.92 -19.73 -16.46
C MET A 21 19.24 -20.67 -17.44
N VAL A 22 18.14 -20.26 -18.05
CA VAL A 22 17.43 -21.04 -19.07
C VAL A 22 18.30 -21.21 -20.33
N GLU A 23 18.93 -20.14 -20.80
CA GLU A 23 19.83 -20.16 -21.95
C GLU A 23 21.03 -21.10 -21.72
N LYS A 24 21.68 -21.01 -20.55
CA LYS A 24 22.80 -21.89 -20.18
C LYS A 24 22.37 -23.35 -20.05
N ARG A 25 21.20 -23.63 -19.48
CA ARG A 25 20.64 -24.98 -19.46
C ARG A 25 20.50 -25.55 -20.87
N THR A 26 19.94 -24.78 -21.80
CA THR A 26 19.77 -25.25 -23.18
C THR A 26 21.10 -25.54 -23.86
N ALA A 27 22.12 -24.72 -23.61
CA ALA A 27 23.47 -24.96 -24.13
C ALA A 27 24.09 -26.24 -23.55
N VAL A 28 23.99 -26.48 -22.24
CA VAL A 28 24.52 -27.70 -21.58
C VAL A 28 23.84 -28.96 -22.11
N ILE A 29 22.52 -28.92 -22.29
CA ILE A 29 21.77 -30.05 -22.87
C ILE A 29 22.21 -30.28 -24.32
N GLN A 30 22.34 -29.22 -25.11
CA GLN A 30 22.76 -29.32 -26.51
C GLN A 30 24.21 -29.85 -26.66
N GLU A 31 25.10 -29.42 -25.78
CA GLU A 31 26.47 -29.93 -25.70
C GLU A 31 26.50 -31.42 -25.35
N ALA A 32 25.72 -31.84 -24.36
CA ALA A 32 25.60 -33.26 -24.00
C ALA A 32 25.04 -34.10 -25.16
N THR A 33 24.05 -33.59 -25.90
CA THR A 33 23.51 -34.28 -27.08
C THR A 33 24.50 -34.37 -28.23
N SER A 34 25.46 -33.44 -28.34
CA SER A 34 26.48 -33.45 -29.40
C SER A 34 27.56 -34.52 -29.19
N GLN A 35 27.70 -35.03 -27.96
CA GLN A 35 28.61 -36.14 -27.63
C GLN A 35 27.97 -37.51 -27.87
N LEU A 36 26.66 -37.56 -28.17
CA LEU A 36 25.92 -38.78 -28.44
C LEU A 36 25.63 -38.96 -29.94
N PRO A 37 25.46 -40.19 -30.43
CA PRO A 37 25.04 -40.43 -31.80
C PRO A 37 23.68 -39.75 -32.08
N PRO A 38 23.47 -39.20 -33.29
CA PRO A 38 22.28 -38.43 -33.66
C PRO A 38 20.94 -39.20 -33.61
N GLU A 39 20.95 -40.49 -33.25
CA GLU A 39 19.77 -41.36 -33.16
C GLU A 39 19.28 -41.59 -31.71
N THR A 40 19.91 -40.95 -30.71
CA THR A 40 19.56 -41.16 -29.29
C THR A 40 18.42 -40.22 -28.86
N PRO A 41 17.33 -40.72 -28.26
CA PRO A 41 16.23 -39.88 -27.79
C PRO A 41 16.65 -38.95 -26.64
N ILE A 42 16.08 -37.74 -26.59
CA ILE A 42 16.41 -36.68 -25.62
C ILE A 42 16.25 -37.11 -24.15
N GLU A 43 15.42 -38.11 -23.87
CA GLU A 43 15.20 -38.64 -22.52
C GLU A 43 16.38 -39.47 -21.98
N ASP A 44 17.26 -39.97 -22.86
CA ASP A 44 18.42 -40.80 -22.51
C ASP A 44 19.73 -40.00 -22.39
N VAL A 45 19.65 -38.66 -22.46
CA VAL A 45 20.83 -37.80 -22.35
C VAL A 45 21.30 -37.78 -20.88
N PRO A 46 22.54 -38.22 -20.58
CA PRO A 46 23.06 -38.21 -19.22
C PRO A 46 23.38 -36.76 -18.82
N VAL A 47 22.38 -36.04 -18.32
CA VAL A 47 22.57 -34.73 -17.71
C VAL A 47 23.10 -34.96 -16.29
N PRO A 48 24.26 -34.37 -15.91
CA PRO A 48 24.81 -34.52 -14.57
C PRO A 48 23.79 -34.11 -13.51
N GLU A 49 23.67 -34.86 -12.40
CA GLU A 49 22.70 -34.53 -11.34
C GLU A 49 22.95 -33.13 -10.74
N ASP A 50 24.20 -32.67 -10.78
CA ASP A 50 24.63 -31.36 -10.24
C ASP A 50 24.64 -30.23 -11.29
N ALA A 51 24.21 -30.51 -12.54
CA ALA A 51 24.27 -29.53 -13.63
C ALA A 51 23.52 -28.24 -13.29
N GLY A 52 22.43 -28.33 -12.52
CA GLY A 52 21.66 -27.16 -12.12
C GLY A 52 22.38 -26.23 -11.15
N PHE A 53 23.10 -26.79 -10.17
CA PHE A 53 23.92 -25.97 -9.26
C PHE A 53 25.10 -25.36 -9.99
N GLN A 54 25.70 -26.09 -10.93
CA GLN A 54 26.79 -25.59 -11.75
C GLN A 54 26.34 -24.42 -12.64
N ILE A 55 25.20 -24.57 -13.34
CA ILE A 55 24.61 -23.50 -14.16
C ILE A 55 24.29 -22.26 -13.30
N MET A 56 23.66 -22.45 -12.14
CA MET A 56 23.33 -21.35 -11.25
C MET A 56 24.60 -20.63 -10.76
N THR A 57 25.61 -21.39 -10.35
CA THR A 57 26.88 -20.84 -9.87
C THR A 57 27.57 -20.04 -10.98
N ASP A 58 27.64 -20.57 -12.20
CA ASP A 58 28.28 -19.92 -13.34
C ASP A 58 27.56 -18.64 -13.76
N VAL A 59 26.23 -18.66 -13.78
CA VAL A 59 25.40 -17.47 -14.09
C VAL A 59 25.63 -16.39 -13.05
N LEU A 60 25.60 -16.74 -11.76
CA LEU A 60 25.83 -15.77 -10.69
C LEU A 60 27.27 -15.22 -10.71
N ASP A 61 28.27 -16.07 -10.93
CA ASP A 61 29.68 -15.69 -10.98
C ASP A 61 29.99 -14.73 -12.15
N GLN A 62 29.34 -14.94 -13.31
CA GLN A 62 29.46 -14.08 -14.49
C GLN A 62 28.74 -12.74 -14.33
N ASN A 63 27.58 -12.71 -13.68
CA ASN A 63 26.74 -11.50 -13.59
C ASN A 63 27.01 -10.65 -12.36
N LEU A 64 27.27 -11.28 -11.22
CA LEU A 64 27.56 -10.60 -9.96
C LEU A 64 29.06 -10.33 -9.79
N GLY A 65 29.85 -10.83 -10.75
CA GLY A 65 31.30 -10.81 -10.78
C GLY A 65 31.91 -11.76 -9.76
N ARG A 66 33.09 -12.32 -10.08
CA ARG A 66 33.97 -12.96 -9.11
C ARG A 66 34.40 -11.94 -8.06
N ARG A 67 33.57 -11.70 -7.06
CA ARG A 67 34.04 -11.18 -5.79
C ARG A 67 34.93 -12.27 -5.23
N HIS A 68 36.22 -12.22 -5.57
CA HIS A 68 37.30 -12.83 -4.79
C HIS A 68 37.33 -12.11 -3.43
N GLY A 69 36.24 -12.22 -2.67
CA GLY A 69 36.22 -11.91 -1.27
C GLY A 69 37.11 -12.95 -0.61
N LYS A 70 38.07 -12.48 0.17
CA LYS A 70 38.89 -13.35 1.01
C LYS A 70 37.96 -14.21 1.86
N VAL A 71 37.84 -15.50 1.55
CA VAL A 71 37.12 -16.46 2.40
C VAL A 71 37.99 -16.66 3.64
N VAL A 72 37.65 -15.95 4.72
CA VAL A 72 38.32 -16.14 6.02
C VAL A 72 37.77 -17.41 6.63
N ARG A 73 38.47 -18.53 6.43
CA ARG A 73 38.23 -19.74 7.22
C ARG A 73 38.78 -19.49 8.62
N GLY A 74 37.93 -19.00 9.52
CA GLY A 74 38.31 -18.73 10.90
C GLY A 74 38.54 -20.02 11.67
N MET A 75 39.80 -20.40 11.90
CA MET A 75 40.17 -21.18 13.08
C MET A 75 40.46 -20.19 14.20
N GLY A 76 39.61 -20.15 15.22
CA GLY A 76 39.90 -19.41 16.46
C GLY A 76 38.87 -18.34 16.81
N LYS A 77 38.53 -18.34 18.10
CA LYS A 77 37.57 -17.53 18.84
C LYS A 77 37.16 -16.23 18.13
N ALA A 78 35.90 -16.20 17.69
CA ALA A 78 35.25 -15.04 17.13
C ALA A 78 35.32 -13.86 18.11
N ARG A 79 36.21 -12.91 17.83
CA ARG A 79 36.04 -11.56 18.36
C ARG A 79 34.93 -10.95 17.52
N VAL A 80 33.77 -10.76 18.15
CA VAL A 80 32.66 -9.97 17.61
C VAL A 80 33.25 -8.61 17.20
N ARG A 81 33.44 -8.40 15.90
CA ARG A 81 33.45 -7.03 15.37
C ARG A 81 32.01 -6.60 15.49
N GLU A 82 31.75 -5.61 16.33
CA GLU A 82 30.52 -4.84 16.24
C GLU A 82 30.44 -4.34 14.79
N THR A 83 29.56 -4.96 14.01
CA THR A 83 29.14 -4.41 12.72
C THR A 83 28.44 -3.12 13.08
N GLY A 84 29.19 -2.02 13.06
CA GLY A 84 28.64 -0.68 13.22
C GLY A 84 27.58 -0.51 12.15
N ALA A 85 26.31 -0.54 12.57
CA ALA A 85 25.17 -0.20 11.74
C ALA A 85 25.28 1.29 11.42
N SER A 86 26.03 1.61 10.37
CA SER A 86 26.22 2.99 9.92
C SER A 86 24.96 3.59 9.28
N SER A 87 23.84 2.86 9.30
CA SER A 87 22.53 3.29 8.80
C SER A 87 21.68 4.07 9.82
N SER A 88 22.12 4.22 11.08
CA SER A 88 21.24 4.72 12.16
C SER A 88 21.30 6.22 12.45
N ARG A 89 22.25 6.98 11.88
CA ARG A 89 22.43 8.41 12.22
C ARG A 89 21.56 9.37 11.40
N SER A 90 21.22 9.03 10.16
CA SER A 90 20.27 9.80 9.34
C SER A 90 18.85 9.73 9.91
N ASN A 91 18.43 8.56 10.40
CA ASN A 91 17.10 8.37 10.98
C ASN A 91 16.85 9.20 12.25
N THR A 92 17.87 9.53 13.04
CA THR A 92 17.63 10.28 14.30
C THR A 92 17.27 11.74 14.03
N VAL A 93 18.00 12.40 13.14
CA VAL A 93 17.73 13.80 12.75
C VAL A 93 16.40 13.93 12.02
N GLU A 94 16.07 12.95 11.17
CA GLU A 94 14.79 12.89 10.47
C GLU A 94 13.62 12.64 11.45
N VAL A 95 13.80 11.76 12.44
CA VAL A 95 12.80 11.51 13.49
C VAL A 95 12.61 12.74 14.38
N ASP A 96 13.68 13.45 14.73
CA ASP A 96 13.60 14.68 15.52
C ASP A 96 12.87 15.79 14.76
N SER A 97 13.18 15.97 13.46
CA SER A 97 12.47 16.91 12.58
C SER A 97 10.99 16.54 12.42
N LEU A 98 10.69 15.26 12.24
CA LEU A 98 9.31 14.78 12.12
C LEU A 98 8.53 15.00 13.43
N LYS A 99 9.18 14.78 14.58
CA LYS A 99 8.57 15.01 15.90
C LYS A 99 8.18 16.47 16.10
N GLU A 100 9.05 17.41 15.73
CA GLU A 100 8.74 18.85 15.78
C GLU A 100 7.60 19.25 14.83
N GLN A 101 7.53 18.63 13.65
CA GLN A 101 6.41 18.85 12.73
C GLN A 101 5.08 18.32 13.29
N VAL A 102 5.10 17.15 13.93
CA VAL A 102 3.92 16.55 14.55
C VAL A 102 3.42 17.41 15.73
N THR A 103 4.30 17.91 16.59
CA THR A 103 3.89 18.80 17.70
C THR A 103 3.30 20.10 17.19
N THR A 104 3.87 20.65 16.10
CA THR A 104 3.36 21.86 15.45
C THR A 104 1.97 21.64 14.85
N LEU A 105 1.78 20.56 14.09
CA LEU A 105 0.49 20.21 13.49
C LEU A 105 -0.58 19.91 14.56
N GLN A 106 -0.20 19.22 15.62
CA GLN A 106 -1.07 18.94 16.75
C GLN A 106 -1.56 20.25 17.42
N GLY A 107 -0.66 21.22 17.61
CA GLY A 107 -1.03 22.55 18.11
C GLY A 107 -2.01 23.29 17.19
N GLN A 108 -1.78 23.25 15.87
CA GLN A 108 -2.70 23.86 14.89
C GLN A 108 -4.09 23.21 14.92
N LEU A 109 -4.16 21.88 15.00
CA LEU A 109 -5.43 21.15 15.10
C LEU A 109 -6.17 21.47 16.39
N GLN A 110 -5.47 21.64 17.51
CA GLN A 110 -6.11 22.03 18.77
C GLN A 110 -6.73 23.43 18.67
N VAL A 111 -6.00 24.40 18.14
CA VAL A 111 -6.51 25.77 17.95
C VAL A 111 -7.70 25.79 16.99
N GLN A 112 -7.63 25.05 15.88
CA GLN A 112 -8.75 24.93 14.94
C GLN A 112 -9.97 24.26 15.60
N GLY A 113 -9.75 23.21 16.39
CA GLY A 113 -10.80 22.51 17.11
C GLY A 113 -11.50 23.41 18.14
N GLU A 114 -10.73 24.21 18.89
CA GLU A 114 -11.27 25.21 19.82
C GLU A 114 -12.08 26.28 19.10
N GLN A 115 -11.56 26.82 17.98
CA GLN A 115 -12.28 27.81 17.17
C GLN A 115 -13.63 27.28 16.68
N MET A 116 -13.66 26.06 16.15
CA MET A 116 -14.90 25.43 15.68
C MET A 116 -15.89 25.23 16.83
N ARG A 117 -15.41 24.83 18.01
CA ARG A 117 -16.25 24.63 19.20
C ARG A 117 -16.87 25.93 19.69
N GLU A 118 -16.10 27.02 19.73
CA GLU A 118 -16.61 28.34 20.11
C GLU A 118 -17.61 28.86 19.07
N GLN A 119 -17.36 28.63 17.77
CA GLN A 119 -18.31 29.01 16.71
C GLN A 119 -19.66 28.28 16.86
N ILE A 120 -19.63 26.96 17.13
CA ILE A 120 -20.84 26.17 17.34
C ILE A 120 -21.57 26.65 18.61
N ARG A 121 -20.84 26.95 19.69
CA ARG A 121 -21.43 27.49 20.92
C ARG A 121 -22.12 28.83 20.66
N ALA A 122 -21.44 29.76 20.00
CA ALA A 122 -21.99 31.08 19.67
C ALA A 122 -23.25 30.97 18.78
N GLN A 123 -23.23 30.10 17.78
CA GLN A 123 -24.40 29.83 16.94
C GLN A 123 -25.55 29.21 17.75
N GLY A 124 -25.24 28.28 18.65
CA GLY A 124 -26.21 27.65 19.55
C GLY A 124 -26.88 28.65 20.50
N GLU A 125 -26.10 29.56 21.09
CA GLU A 125 -26.61 30.63 21.95
C GLU A 125 -27.55 31.57 21.19
N GLN A 126 -27.18 31.96 19.97
CA GLN A 126 -28.05 32.78 19.11
C GLN A 126 -29.38 32.06 18.81
N LEU A 127 -29.31 30.77 18.44
CA LEU A 127 -30.50 29.98 18.14
C LEU A 127 -31.39 29.81 19.37
N GLN A 128 -30.79 29.63 20.55
CA GLN A 128 -31.51 29.52 21.81
C GLN A 128 -32.18 30.83 22.21
N ALA A 129 -31.49 31.96 22.03
CA ALA A 129 -32.06 33.28 22.26
C ALA A 129 -33.25 33.55 21.32
N TYR A 130 -33.10 33.22 20.03
CA TYR A 130 -34.17 33.32 19.04
C TYR A 130 -35.36 32.43 19.40
N ALA A 131 -35.12 31.17 19.76
CA ALA A 131 -36.18 30.24 20.19
C ALA A 131 -36.91 30.73 21.45
N GLY A 132 -36.20 31.39 22.37
CA GLY A 132 -36.78 32.07 23.53
C GLY A 132 -37.71 33.21 23.12
N GLN A 133 -37.23 34.11 22.25
CA GLN A 133 -38.05 35.21 21.72
C GLN A 133 -39.31 34.72 21.02
N VAL A 134 -39.21 33.68 20.20
CA VAL A 134 -40.37 33.08 19.52
C VAL A 134 -41.35 32.52 20.53
N ARG A 135 -40.88 31.83 21.57
CA ARG A 135 -41.74 31.29 22.64
C ARG A 135 -42.50 32.39 23.38
N ASP A 136 -41.81 33.47 23.73
CA ASP A 136 -42.40 34.61 24.42
C ASP A 136 -43.42 35.34 23.54
N LEU A 137 -43.10 35.49 22.25
CA LEU A 137 -44.03 36.05 21.26
C LEU A 137 -45.31 35.20 21.16
N VAL A 138 -45.18 33.87 21.02
CA VAL A 138 -46.32 32.95 20.96
C VAL A 138 -47.18 33.07 22.22
N ARG A 139 -46.56 33.16 23.40
CA ARG A 139 -47.26 33.36 24.67
C ARG A 139 -48.01 34.70 24.70
N ALA A 140 -47.37 35.79 24.27
CA ALA A 140 -47.99 37.11 24.23
C ALA A 140 -49.21 37.17 23.28
N ILE A 141 -49.12 36.50 22.13
CA ILE A 141 -50.23 36.39 21.17
C ILE A 141 -51.40 35.60 21.78
N GLN A 142 -51.13 34.47 22.45
CA GLN A 142 -52.16 33.68 23.14
C GLN A 142 -52.87 34.50 24.22
N MET A 143 -52.13 35.29 25.01
CA MET A 143 -52.69 36.12 26.08
C MET A 143 -53.53 37.29 25.56
N THR A 144 -53.20 37.83 24.39
CA THR A 144 -53.94 38.94 23.78
C THR A 144 -55.16 38.48 22.98
N GLY A 145 -55.37 37.16 22.84
CA GLY A 145 -56.50 36.59 22.07
C GLY A 145 -56.43 36.85 20.57
N LEU A 146 -55.24 37.21 20.05
CA LEU A 146 -55.01 37.45 18.63
C LEU A 146 -54.97 36.12 17.87
N GLN A 147 -56.07 35.77 17.19
CA GLN A 147 -56.15 34.60 16.31
C GLN A 147 -55.47 34.91 14.98
N ILE A 148 -54.22 34.48 14.83
CA ILE A 148 -53.50 34.59 13.56
C ILE A 148 -53.71 33.27 12.81
N SER A 149 -54.51 33.29 11.74
CA SER A 149 -54.62 32.15 10.82
C SER A 149 -53.27 31.93 10.13
N LEU A 150 -52.69 30.75 10.32
CA LEU A 150 -51.54 30.33 9.51
C LEU A 150 -52.00 30.26 8.03
N PRO A 151 -51.22 30.80 7.08
CA PRO A 151 -51.56 30.62 5.67
C PRO A 151 -51.53 29.12 5.38
N VAL A 152 -52.66 28.58 4.94
CA VAL A 152 -52.71 27.27 4.29
C VAL A 152 -51.75 27.34 3.12
N VAL A 153 -50.70 26.52 3.17
CA VAL A 153 -49.81 26.29 2.03
C VAL A 153 -50.73 25.92 0.85
N PRO A 154 -50.74 26.67 -0.26
CA PRO A 154 -51.51 26.28 -1.42
C PRO A 154 -51.03 24.90 -1.83
N ASP A 155 -51.97 23.96 -1.89
CA ASP A 155 -51.82 22.62 -2.39
C ASP A 155 -51.09 22.69 -3.74
N LEU A 156 -49.77 22.49 -3.71
CA LEU A 156 -48.98 22.34 -4.92
C LEU A 156 -49.39 20.99 -5.46
N ALA A 157 -50.34 21.07 -6.39
CA ALA A 157 -50.86 19.95 -7.16
C ALA A 157 -49.79 18.88 -7.33
N THR A 158 -50.11 17.69 -6.83
CA THR A 158 -49.53 16.41 -7.24
C THR A 158 -49.06 16.52 -8.70
N PRO A 159 -47.76 16.38 -8.99
CA PRO A 159 -47.30 16.37 -10.37
C PRO A 159 -47.91 15.11 -11.01
N SER A 160 -48.92 15.34 -11.83
CA SER A 160 -49.54 14.31 -12.65
C SER A 160 -48.55 13.86 -13.71
N THR A 161 -48.48 12.55 -13.87
CA THR A 161 -47.91 11.81 -15.01
C THR A 161 -46.39 11.67 -15.03
N SER A 162 -45.93 10.53 -14.51
CA SER A 162 -44.87 9.75 -15.13
C SER A 162 -45.18 8.27 -14.85
N GLU A 163 -45.49 7.53 -15.92
CA GLU A 163 -45.85 6.11 -15.94
C GLU A 163 -44.82 5.23 -15.19
N PRO A 164 -45.24 4.10 -14.59
CA PRO A 164 -44.31 3.12 -14.08
C PRO A 164 -43.72 2.34 -15.26
N LEU A 165 -42.44 2.57 -15.55
CA LEU A 165 -41.66 1.64 -16.37
C LEU A 165 -41.57 0.31 -15.62
N HIS A 166 -42.28 -0.71 -16.12
CA HIS A 166 -42.15 -2.09 -15.68
C HIS A 166 -40.71 -2.58 -15.90
N PRO A 167 -40.03 -3.12 -14.88
CA PRO A 167 -38.85 -3.95 -15.11
C PRO A 167 -39.33 -5.35 -15.51
N THR A 168 -38.96 -5.77 -16.73
CA THR A 168 -38.99 -7.20 -17.11
C THR A 168 -37.87 -7.89 -16.34
N ASP A 169 -38.24 -8.74 -15.39
CA ASP A 169 -37.32 -9.70 -14.79
C ASP A 169 -37.83 -11.11 -15.12
N THR A 170 -36.98 -11.86 -15.83
CA THR A 170 -37.02 -13.29 -16.22
C THR A 170 -38.19 -13.83 -17.05
#